data_AF-A0A0K8PLS5-F1
#
_entry.id   AF-A0A0K8PLS5-F1
#
_cell.length_a   1.000
_cell.length_b   1.000
_cell.length_c   1.000
_cell.angle_alpha   90.00
_cell.angle_beta   90.00
_cell.angle_gamma   90.00
#
_symmetry.space_group_name_H-M   'P 1'
#
loop_
_entity.id
_entity.type
_entity.pdbx_description
1 polymer ?
#
loop_
_entity_poly.entity_id
_entity_poly.type
_entity_poly.pdbx_seq_one_letter_code
_entity_poly.pdbx_strand_id
1 'polypeptide(L)'
;MHIQLADFQLLGRDACDVSGFDPAVGGTRTPIRYDAGTSIPLAPNERGRKGVFREPGNQMPRVMGEFDGAHGRFMYHCHLLEHEDMGMMRPFVAMPEQVLKFDHDGAHGGHGEGHTG
;
A
#
# COMPACT_ATOMS: atom_id res chain seq x y z
N MET A 1 0.09 -7.88 -5.28
CA MET A 1 -0.65 -7.42 -4.09
C MET A 1 -2.13 -7.69 -4.26
N HIS A 2 -2.78 -8.22 -3.22
CA HIS A 2 -4.22 -8.37 -3.10
C HIS A 2 -4.71 -7.49 -1.96
N ILE A 3 -5.82 -6.79 -2.16
CA ILE A 3 -6.51 -5.99 -1.13
C ILE A 3 -7.92 -6.56 -1.00
N GLN A 4 -8.29 -6.98 0.22
CA GLN A 4 -9.62 -7.50 0.50
C GLN A 4 -10.70 -6.39 0.52
N LEU A 5 -11.96 -6.78 0.68
CA LEU A 5 -13.18 -5.95 0.75
C LEU A 5 -13.60 -5.30 -0.58
N ALA A 6 -12.71 -4.56 -1.23
CA ALA A 6 -13.08 -3.67 -2.32
C ALA A 6 -12.45 -4.07 -3.66
N ASP A 7 -13.08 -3.60 -4.74
CA ASP A 7 -12.56 -3.64 -6.08
C ASP A 7 -11.92 -2.29 -6.45
N PHE A 8 -10.70 -2.32 -6.97
CA PHE A 8 -9.92 -1.13 -7.29
C PHE A 8 -9.63 -1.03 -8.79
N GLN A 9 -9.49 0.19 -9.30
CA GLN A 9 -8.97 0.49 -10.62
C GLN A 9 -7.49 0.86 -10.52
N LEU A 10 -6.68 0.33 -11.44
CA LEU A 10 -5.28 0.76 -11.60
C LEU A 10 -5.26 2.07 -12.41
N LEU A 11 -4.71 3.13 -11.81
CA LEU A 11 -4.61 4.46 -12.43
C LEU A 11 -3.34 4.63 -13.26
N GLY A 12 -2.26 3.94 -12.89
CA GLY A 12 -0.97 4.07 -13.56
C GLY A 12 0.14 3.29 -12.86
N ARG A 13 1.29 3.23 -13.52
CA ARG A 13 2.54 2.68 -13.02
C ARG A 13 3.66 3.68 -13.32
N ASP A 14 4.35 4.11 -12.28
CA ASP A 14 5.41 5.10 -12.40
C ASP A 14 6.76 4.39 -12.21
N ALA A 15 7.67 4.51 -13.18
CA ALA A 15 9.01 3.94 -13.04
C ALA A 15 9.81 4.67 -11.96
N CYS A 16 10.60 3.95 -11.18
CA CYS A 16 11.36 4.51 -10.07
C CYS A 16 12.82 4.04 -10.08
N ASP A 17 13.75 4.99 -9.96
CA ASP A 17 15.13 4.72 -9.58
C ASP A 17 15.21 4.46 -8.08
N VAL A 18 15.47 3.21 -7.72
CA VAL A 18 15.57 2.72 -6.35
C VAL A 18 17.01 2.52 -5.89
N SER A 19 18.01 2.92 -6.70
CA SER A 19 19.44 2.71 -6.40
C SER A 19 19.89 3.39 -5.10
N GLY A 20 19.14 4.39 -4.64
CA GLY A 20 19.35 5.06 -3.36
C GLY A 20 18.97 4.24 -2.13
N PHE A 21 18.21 3.15 -2.26
CA PHE A 21 17.84 2.28 -1.14
C PHE A 21 19.01 1.35 -0.77
N ASP A 22 19.37 1.32 0.51
CA ASP A 22 20.36 0.41 1.05
C ASP A 22 19.74 -0.61 2.02
N PRO A 23 19.71 -1.91 1.66
CA PRO A 23 19.23 -2.96 2.54
C PRO A 23 20.00 -3.09 3.85
N ALA A 24 21.30 -2.77 3.89
CA ALA A 24 22.10 -2.92 5.11
C ALA A 24 21.74 -1.86 6.17
N VAL A 25 21.34 -0.66 5.75
CA VAL A 25 20.83 0.40 6.63
C VAL A 25 19.32 0.29 6.85
N GLY A 26 18.60 -0.40 5.96
CA GLY A 26 17.14 -0.51 6.01
C GLY A 26 16.44 0.79 5.59
N GLY A 27 17.05 1.58 4.71
CA GLY A 27 16.55 2.89 4.32
C GLY A 27 17.28 3.50 3.12
N THR A 28 16.91 4.72 2.75
CA THR A 28 17.49 5.43 1.61
C THR A 28 18.73 6.24 2.00
N ARG A 29 19.85 6.04 1.30
CA ARG A 29 21.02 6.95 1.33
C ARG A 29 20.82 8.18 0.44
N THR A 30 20.05 8.01 -0.63
CA THR A 30 19.53 9.10 -1.47
C THR A 30 18.06 8.80 -1.75
N PRO A 31 17.20 9.83 -1.91
CA PRO A 31 15.77 9.61 -2.17
C PRO A 31 15.52 8.70 -3.37
N ILE A 32 14.46 7.90 -3.31
CA ILE A 32 13.88 7.23 -4.48
C ILE A 32 13.43 8.31 -5.46
N ARG A 33 13.73 8.14 -6.75
CA ARG A 33 13.41 9.14 -7.77
C ARG A 33 12.43 8.59 -8.79
N TYR A 34 11.44 9.40 -9.15
CA TYR A 34 10.58 9.13 -10.29
C TYR A 34 11.39 9.22 -11.59
N ASP A 35 11.32 8.18 -12.41
CA ASP A 35 11.91 8.15 -13.74
C ASP A 35 10.86 8.52 -14.80
N ALA A 36 10.75 9.83 -15.05
CA ALA A 36 9.84 10.36 -16.05
C ALA A 36 10.18 9.93 -17.50
N GLY A 37 11.39 9.41 -17.75
CA GLY A 37 11.83 8.94 -19.05
C GLY A 37 11.29 7.55 -19.41
N THR A 38 10.86 6.78 -18.42
CA THR A 38 10.38 5.41 -18.59
C THR A 38 8.87 5.33 -18.39
N SER A 39 8.13 5.26 -19.51
CA SER A 39 6.68 5.07 -19.49
C SER A 39 6.32 3.58 -19.36
N ILE A 40 5.43 3.26 -18.41
CA ILE A 40 4.91 1.91 -18.20
C ILE A 40 3.39 1.93 -18.47
N PRO A 41 2.94 1.58 -19.68
CA PRO A 41 1.53 1.62 -20.01
C PRO A 41 0.76 0.51 -19.30
N LEU A 42 -0.49 0.81 -18.91
CA LEU A 42 -1.40 -0.22 -18.39
C LEU A 42 -1.80 -1.19 -19.50
N ALA A 43 -1.66 -2.49 -19.21
CA ALA A 43 -2.11 -3.52 -20.12
C ALA A 43 -3.64 -3.44 -20.31
N PRO A 44 -4.19 -3.81 -21.49
CA PRO A 44 -5.64 -3.70 -21.73
C PRO A 44 -6.51 -4.40 -20.68
N ASN A 45 -6.05 -5.55 -20.18
CA ASN A 45 -6.71 -6.33 -19.14
C ASN A 45 -6.54 -5.78 -17.70
N GLU A 46 -5.79 -4.69 -17.52
CA GLU A 46 -5.61 -4.01 -16.22
C GLU A 46 -6.48 -2.75 -16.08
N ARG A 47 -7.20 -2.34 -17.14
CA ARG A 47 -7.98 -1.08 -17.16
C ARG A 47 -9.34 -1.19 -16.47
N GLY A 48 -9.77 -2.39 -16.11
CA GLY A 48 -11.00 -2.65 -15.36
C GLY A 48 -10.79 -2.63 -13.84
N ARG A 49 -11.85 -3.01 -13.11
CA ARG A 49 -11.80 -3.20 -11.66
C ARG A 49 -11.19 -4.56 -11.30
N LYS A 50 -10.34 -4.59 -10.27
CA LYS A 50 -9.61 -5.79 -9.83
C LYS A 50 -9.40 -5.75 -8.31
N GLY A 51 -9.32 -6.94 -7.70
CA GLY A 51 -8.82 -7.12 -6.33
C GLY A 51 -7.34 -7.49 -6.24
N VAL A 52 -6.71 -7.90 -7.36
CA VAL A 52 -5.31 -8.38 -7.40
C VAL A 52 -4.51 -7.67 -8.49
N PHE A 53 -3.35 -7.13 -8.08
CA PHE A 53 -2.41 -6.35 -8.90
C PHE A 53 -1.03 -7.01 -8.94
N ARG A 54 -0.43 -7.07 -10.12
CA ARG A 54 0.97 -7.51 -10.29
C ARG A 54 1.87 -6.32 -10.01
N GLU A 55 2.93 -6.52 -9.23
CA GLU A 55 3.90 -5.46 -8.93
C GLU A 55 5.32 -5.91 -9.29
N PRO A 56 5.76 -5.64 -10.54
CA PRO A 56 7.17 -5.78 -10.90
C PRO A 56 8.03 -4.81 -10.09
N GLY A 57 9.30 -5.17 -9.87
CA GLY A 57 10.25 -4.31 -9.16
C GLY A 57 10.49 -2.97 -9.86
N ASN A 58 10.94 -1.97 -9.09
CA ASN A 58 11.33 -0.63 -9.55
C ASN A 58 10.17 0.19 -10.16
N GLN A 59 8.94 -0.07 -9.72
CA GLN A 59 7.75 0.62 -10.17
C GLN A 59 6.85 0.97 -8.98
N MET A 60 6.09 2.05 -9.11
CA MET A 60 5.09 2.49 -8.15
C MET A 60 3.70 2.39 -8.81
N PRO A 61 2.88 1.38 -8.49
CA PRO A 61 1.48 1.33 -8.90
C PRO A 61 0.65 2.39 -8.17
N ARG A 62 -0.36 2.95 -8.85
CA ARG A 62 -1.40 3.76 -8.20
C ARG A 62 -2.75 3.09 -8.40
N VAL A 63 -3.40 2.69 -7.31
CA VAL A 63 -4.73 2.08 -7.33
C VAL A 63 -5.75 2.96 -6.62
N MET A 64 -7.00 2.94 -7.08
CA MET A 64 -8.10 3.71 -6.50
C MET A 64 -9.33 2.82 -6.38
N GLY A 65 -9.99 2.87 -5.24
CA GLY A 65 -11.19 2.10 -4.97
C GLY A 65 -11.96 2.71 -3.81
N GLU A 66 -13.19 2.24 -3.65
CA GLU A 66 -14.10 2.66 -2.60
C GLU A 66 -14.31 1.48 -1.66
N PHE A 67 -14.06 1.68 -0.36
CA PHE A 67 -14.34 0.69 0.67
C PHE A 67 -15.81 0.80 1.08
N ASP A 68 -16.65 -0.05 0.50
CA ASP A 68 -18.10 -0.08 0.73
C ASP A 68 -18.59 -1.52 0.97
N GLY A 69 -19.83 -1.66 1.46
CA GLY A 69 -20.56 -2.92 1.57
C GLY A 69 -20.33 -3.70 2.86
N ALA A 70 -19.22 -3.46 3.58
CA ALA A 70 -18.97 -4.07 4.88
C ALA A 70 -18.00 -3.26 5.76
N HIS A 71 -18.07 -3.53 7.07
CA HIS A 71 -17.15 -3.01 8.08
C HIS A 71 -16.49 -4.15 8.83
N GLY A 72 -15.25 -3.96 9.27
CA GLY A 72 -14.47 -4.98 9.96
C GLY A 72 -12.98 -4.84 9.73
N ARG A 73 -12.25 -5.88 10.16
CA ARG A 73 -10.80 -6.01 9.95
C ARG A 73 -10.54 -6.93 8.76
N PHE A 74 -9.82 -6.42 7.79
CA PHE A 74 -9.50 -7.06 6.51
C PHE A 74 -7.98 -7.09 6.31
N MET A 75 -7.53 -7.75 5.24
CA MET A 75 -6.11 -7.91 4.91
C MET A 75 -5.76 -7.29 3.56
N TYR A 76 -4.52 -6.83 3.47
CA TYR A 76 -3.82 -6.71 2.20
C TYR A 76 -2.49 -7.48 2.29
N HIS A 77 -2.16 -8.20 1.21
CA HIS A 77 -1.02 -9.12 1.23
C HIS A 77 -0.45 -9.39 -0.15
N CYS A 78 0.75 -9.98 -0.18
CA CYS A 78 1.23 -10.66 -1.36
C CYS A 78 0.39 -11.92 -1.59
N HIS A 79 0.04 -12.23 -2.84
CA HIS A 79 -0.72 -13.43 -3.18
C HIS A 79 0.18 -14.57 -3.67
N LEU A 80 1.48 -14.49 -3.33
CA LEU A 80 2.40 -15.62 -3.34
C LEU A 80 2.32 -16.24 -1.95
N LEU A 81 1.78 -17.46 -1.86
CA LEU A 81 1.41 -18.08 -0.58
C LEU A 81 2.60 -18.19 0.37
N GLU A 82 3.79 -18.49 -0.17
CA GLU A 82 5.02 -18.57 0.62
C GLU A 82 5.35 -17.21 1.27
N HIS A 83 5.15 -16.10 0.55
CA HIS A 83 5.39 -14.77 1.11
C HIS A 83 4.30 -14.37 2.09
N GLU A 84 3.04 -14.73 1.81
CA GLU A 84 1.90 -14.52 2.71
C GLU A 84 2.12 -15.21 4.06
N ASP A 85 2.43 -16.51 4.03
CA ASP A 85 2.67 -17.33 5.23
C ASP A 85 3.94 -16.90 5.98
N MET A 86 4.92 -16.33 5.29
CA MET A 86 6.11 -15.72 5.90
C MET A 86 5.91 -14.28 6.39
N GLY A 87 4.67 -13.78 6.40
CA GLY A 87 4.30 -12.52 7.05
C GLY A 87 4.26 -11.29 6.14
N MET A 88 4.29 -11.44 4.81
CA MET A 88 4.04 -10.36 3.85
C MET A 88 2.54 -10.03 3.73
N MET A 89 1.90 -9.84 4.88
CA MET A 89 0.47 -9.58 5.07
C MET A 89 0.28 -8.54 6.18
N ARG A 90 -0.68 -7.62 5.98
CA ARG A 90 -1.00 -6.57 6.96
C ARG A 90 -2.51 -6.37 7.10
N PRO A 91 -3.00 -6.10 8.32
CA PRO A 91 -4.39 -5.78 8.55
C PRO A 91 -4.70 -4.32 8.21
N PHE A 92 -5.95 -4.06 7.82
CA PHE A 92 -6.56 -2.74 7.84
C PHE A 92 -8.00 -2.84 8.38
N VAL A 93 -8.56 -1.71 8.82
CA VAL A 93 -9.94 -1.64 9.32
C VAL A 93 -10.74 -0.70 8.44
N ALA A 94 -11.89 -1.18 7.96
CA ALA A 94 -12.92 -0.34 7.38
C ALA A 94 -14.05 -0.22 8.42
N MET A 95 -14.44 1.00 8.79
CA MET A 95 -15.46 1.24 9.80
C MET A 95 -16.35 2.42 9.40
N PRO A 96 -17.56 2.54 9.98
CA PRO A 96 -18.43 3.67 9.70
C PRO A 96 -17.74 4.99 10.07
N GLU A 97 -17.97 6.04 9.27
CA GLU A 97 -17.42 7.37 9.51
C GLU A 97 -17.77 7.90 10.91
N GLN A 98 -18.97 7.58 11.39
CA GLN A 98 -19.45 7.97 12.71
C GLN A 98 -18.60 7.36 13.83
N VAL A 99 -18.00 6.18 13.60
CA VAL A 99 -17.19 5.46 14.58
C VAL A 99 -15.73 5.93 14.56
N LEU A 100 -15.20 6.38 13.42
CA LEU A 100 -13.85 6.94 13.30
C LEU A 100 -13.60 8.11 14.28
N LYS A 101 -14.65 8.84 14.66
CA LYS A 101 -14.56 9.94 15.64
C LYS A 101 -14.09 9.51 17.04
N PHE A 102 -14.18 8.21 17.34
CA PHE A 102 -13.79 7.62 18.61
C PHE A 102 -12.51 6.79 18.50
N ASP A 103 -11.84 6.83 17.35
CA ASP A 103 -10.55 6.16 17.19
C ASP A 103 -9.46 6.99 17.89
N HIS A 104 -9.13 6.61 19.12
CA HIS A 104 -8.11 7.27 19.94
C HIS A 104 -6.69 6.85 19.52
N ASP A 105 -6.56 5.78 18.71
CA ASP A 105 -5.29 5.22 18.24
C ASP A 105 -4.96 5.62 16.79
N GLY A 106 -5.84 6.37 16.11
CA GLY A 106 -5.70 6.79 14.71
C GLY A 106 -4.62 7.85 14.44
N ALA A 107 -3.95 8.36 15.48
CA ALA A 107 -2.78 9.23 15.33
C ALA A 107 -1.53 8.38 15.08
N HIS A 108 -1.18 8.20 13.81
CA HIS A 108 0.13 7.71 13.41
C HIS A 108 1.26 8.49 14.13
N GLY A 109 1.92 7.86 15.10
CA GLY A 109 3.35 8.05 15.41
C GLY A 109 3.80 9.46 15.81
N GLY A 110 3.05 10.19 16.63
CA GLY A 110 3.60 11.36 17.34
C GLY A 110 4.53 10.88 18.46
N HIS A 111 5.84 11.16 18.35
CA HIS A 111 6.76 11.00 19.47
C HIS A 111 6.24 11.80 20.67
N GLY A 112 5.67 11.11 21.66
CA GLY A 112 5.36 11.70 22.95
C GLY A 112 6.65 12.10 23.64
N GLU A 113 6.87 13.41 23.81
CA GLU A 113 7.83 13.91 24.77
C GLU A 113 7.48 13.35 26.15
N GLY A 114 8.49 12.81 26.82
CA GLY A 114 8.35 12.22 28.14
C GLY A 114 7.88 13.26 29.14
N HIS A 115 6.87 12.90 29.92
CA HIS A 115 6.57 13.56 31.18
C HIS A 115 7.04 12.66 32.32
N THR A 116 8.24 12.96 32.82
CA THR A 116 8.58 12.76 34.23
C THR A 116 7.88 13.85 35.04
N GLY A 117 7.09 13.46 36.04
CA GLY A 117 6.43 14.36 36.99
C GLY A 117 5.27 13.68 37.67
#